data_AF-A0A940WCA7-F1
#
_entry.id   AF-A0A940WCA7-F1
#
_cell.length_a   1.000
_cell.length_b   1.000
_cell.length_c   1.000
_cell.angle_alpha   90.00
_cell.angle_beta   90.00
_cell.angle_gamma   90.00
#
_symmetry.space_group_name_H-M   'P 1'
#
loop_
_entity.id
_entity.type
_entity.pdbx_description
1 polymer ?
#
loop_
_entity_poly.entity_id
_entity_poly.type
_entity_poly.pdbx_seq_one_letter_code
_entity_poly.pdbx_strand_id
1 'polypeptide(L)'
;MGKKGFILCNCQGICPSFKKMDIFTVLSDIRREKIFDYVCLHPQLCVGDGEEFLKVLLAGKDTDRLYIAGCDLRCRGVRQVQDGGA
;
A
#
# COMPACT_ATOMS: atom_id res chain seq x y z
N MET A 1 3.66 -15.36 -13.74
CA MET A 1 4.11 -14.77 -12.46
C MET A 1 3.35 -13.47 -12.32
N GLY A 2 2.61 -13.29 -11.23
CA GLY A 2 1.95 -12.02 -10.95
C GLY A 2 2.93 -10.99 -10.40
N LYS A 3 2.45 -9.76 -10.37
CA LYS A 3 3.17 -8.53 -10.06
C LYS A 3 3.38 -8.38 -8.54
N LYS A 4 4.50 -7.81 -8.15
CA LYS A 4 4.78 -7.32 -6.79
C LYS A 4 4.45 -5.84 -6.72
N GLY A 5 3.49 -5.47 -5.87
CA GLY A 5 3.09 -4.09 -5.65
C GLY A 5 3.62 -3.52 -4.35
N PHE A 6 3.87 -2.20 -4.33
CA PHE A 6 4.13 -1.45 -3.10
C PHE A 6 3.20 -0.24 -3.00
N ILE A 7 2.61 -0.03 -1.82
CA ILE A 7 1.78 1.13 -1.53
C ILE A 7 2.26 1.82 -0.27
N LEU A 8 2.49 3.13 -0.38
CA LEU A 8 2.67 4.01 0.77
C LEU A 8 1.35 4.70 1.08
N CYS A 9 0.79 4.44 2.26
CA CYS A 9 -0.37 5.14 2.80
C CYS A 9 0.12 6.25 3.73
N ASN A 10 -0.09 7.52 3.34
CA ASN A 10 0.44 8.68 4.08
C ASN A 10 -0.56 9.36 5.02
N CYS A 11 -1.73 8.76 5.27
CA CYS A 11 -2.79 9.30 6.13
C CYS A 11 -3.12 10.77 5.79
N GLN A 12 -3.32 11.09 4.52
CA GLN A 12 -3.63 12.43 4.00
C GLN A 12 -2.53 13.47 4.29
N GLY A 13 -1.33 13.04 4.68
CA GLY A 13 -0.26 13.93 5.12
C GLY A 13 -0.46 14.55 6.51
N ILE A 14 -1.51 14.16 7.26
CA ILE A 14 -1.81 14.74 8.58
C ILE A 14 -1.00 14.08 9.70
N CYS A 15 -0.54 12.84 9.49
CA CYS A 15 0.22 12.11 10.51
C CYS A 15 1.59 12.78 10.74
N PRO A 16 1.95 13.11 11.99
CA PRO A 16 3.22 13.76 12.32
C PRO A 16 4.45 13.03 11.78
N SER A 17 4.38 11.69 11.69
CA SER A 17 5.46 10.85 11.17
C SER A 17 5.81 11.12 9.70
N PHE A 18 4.85 11.61 8.90
CA PHE A 18 5.08 11.93 7.49
C PHE A 18 5.50 13.37 7.25
N LYS A 19 5.32 14.29 8.22
CA LYS A 19 5.67 15.72 8.05
C LYS A 19 7.16 15.96 7.80
N LYS A 20 8.02 15.05 8.26
CA LYS A 20 9.49 15.12 8.07
C LYS A 20 10.00 14.15 7.00
N MET A 21 9.11 13.41 6.35
CA MET A 21 9.47 12.42 5.34
C MET A 21 9.32 13.03 3.95
N ASP A 22 10.38 12.95 3.15
CA ASP A 22 10.26 13.22 1.71
C ASP A 22 9.68 11.99 1.00
N ILE A 23 8.35 11.97 0.95
CA ILE A 23 7.58 10.89 0.33
C ILE A 23 7.99 10.67 -1.14
N PHE A 24 8.26 11.74 -1.88
CA PHE A 24 8.56 11.63 -3.31
C PHE A 24 9.95 11.05 -3.55
N THR A 25 10.93 11.41 -2.72
CA THR A 25 12.26 10.82 -2.77
C THR A 25 12.20 9.33 -2.42
N VAL A 26 11.52 8.95 -1.32
CA VAL A 26 11.35 7.55 -0.93
C VAL A 26 10.72 6.71 -2.04
N LEU A 27 9.62 7.20 -2.64
CA LEU A 27 8.95 6.47 -3.73
C LEU A 27 9.82 6.41 -5.00
N SER A 28 10.59 7.46 -5.28
CA SER A 28 11.51 7.49 -6.41
C SER A 28 12.63 6.47 -6.25
N ASP A 29 13.21 6.37 -5.07
CA ASP A 29 14.27 5.41 -4.75
C ASP A 29 13.73 3.98 -4.87
N ILE A 30 12.59 3.67 -4.24
CA ILE A 30 11.93 2.35 -4.36
C ILE A 30 11.66 1.97 -5.82
N ARG A 31 11.20 2.93 -6.65
CA ARG A 31 11.00 2.70 -8.09
C ARG A 31 12.30 2.39 -8.84
N ARG A 32 13.39 3.09 -8.50
CA ARG A 32 14.71 2.94 -9.14
C ARG A 32 15.36 1.61 -8.81
N GLU A 33 15.13 1.08 -7.60
CA GLU A 33 15.60 -0.23 -7.17
C GLU A 33 14.92 -1.40 -7.91
N LYS A 34 13.80 -1.17 -8.61
CA LYS A 34 13.06 -2.18 -9.40
C LYS A 34 12.69 -3.45 -8.59
N ILE A 35 12.48 -3.30 -7.28
CA ILE A 35 12.08 -4.41 -6.39
C ILE A 35 10.59 -4.76 -6.61
N PHE A 36 9.80 -3.77 -6.99
CA PHE A 36 8.35 -3.88 -7.24
C PHE A 36 8.04 -3.53 -8.70
N ASP A 37 7.00 -4.17 -9.23
CA ASP A 37 6.48 -3.91 -10.59
C ASP A 37 5.65 -2.63 -10.65
N TYR A 38 5.07 -2.21 -9.52
CA TYR A 38 4.41 -0.92 -9.39
C TYR A 38 4.52 -0.36 -7.96
N VAL A 39 4.45 0.97 -7.88
CA VAL A 39 4.57 1.76 -6.66
C VAL A 39 3.44 2.79 -6.64
N CYS A 40 2.69 2.85 -5.55
CA CYS A 40 1.57 3.78 -5.38
C CYS A 40 1.72 4.61 -4.10
N LEU A 41 1.31 5.88 -4.17
CA LEU A 41 1.01 6.71 -3.00
C LEU A 41 -0.50 6.77 -2.87
N HIS A 42 -1.04 6.41 -1.70
CA HIS A 42 -2.47 6.52 -1.43
C HIS A 42 -2.73 7.42 -0.21
N PRO A 43 -3.69 8.36 -0.27
CA PRO A 43 -3.96 9.28 0.83
C PRO A 43 -4.42 8.56 2.10
N GLN A 44 -5.36 7.62 2.01
CA GLN A 44 -5.82 6.90 3.19
C GLN A 44 -6.44 5.55 2.80
N LEU A 45 -5.74 4.46 3.07
CA LEU A 45 -6.25 3.11 2.73
C LEU A 45 -7.30 2.61 3.70
N CYS A 46 -7.34 3.17 4.89
CA CYS A 46 -8.04 2.53 6.00
C CYS A 46 -9.54 2.89 6.04
N VAL A 47 -9.99 3.86 5.23
CA VAL A 47 -11.40 4.28 5.08
C VAL A 47 -12.09 3.53 3.93
N GLY A 48 -13.42 3.67 3.78
CA GLY A 48 -14.22 2.84 2.87
C GLY A 48 -13.84 2.95 1.39
N ASP A 49 -13.49 4.14 0.92
CA ASP A 49 -12.94 4.37 -0.42
C ASP A 49 -11.54 3.76 -0.59
N GLY A 50 -10.73 3.75 0.46
CA GLY A 50 -9.43 3.05 0.48
C GLY A 50 -9.56 1.52 0.41
N GLU A 51 -10.58 0.95 1.06
CA GLU A 51 -10.92 -0.47 0.94
C GLU A 51 -11.38 -0.82 -0.49
N GLU A 52 -12.24 0.01 -1.07
CA GLU A 52 -12.72 -0.19 -2.44
C GLU A 52 -11.58 -0.10 -3.46
N PHE A 53 -10.65 0.85 -3.27
CA PHE A 53 -9.44 0.93 -4.08
C PHE A 53 -8.64 -0.39 -4.06
N LEU A 54 -8.46 -1.02 -2.89
CA LEU A 54 -7.76 -2.30 -2.80
C LEU A 54 -8.52 -3.42 -3.52
N LYS A 55 -9.86 -3.45 -3.44
CA LYS A 55 -10.68 -4.42 -4.18
C LYS A 55 -10.51 -4.26 -5.69
N VAL A 56 -10.60 -3.03 -6.20
CA VAL A 56 -10.43 -2.73 -7.62
C VAL A 56 -9.01 -3.08 -8.09
N LEU A 57 -7.98 -2.72 -7.31
CA LEU A 57 -6.59 -3.02 -7.64
C LEU A 57 -6.30 -4.53 -7.73
N LEU A 58 -6.90 -5.31 -6.82
CA LEU A 58 -6.66 -6.76 -6.72
C LEU A 58 -7.65 -7.61 -7.54
N ALA A 59 -8.73 -7.03 -8.07
CA ALA A 59 -9.78 -7.75 -8.79
C ALA A 59 -9.25 -8.54 -10.00
N GLY A 60 -8.25 -8.00 -10.71
CA GLY A 60 -7.64 -8.64 -11.87
C GLY A 60 -6.78 -9.87 -11.54
N LYS A 61 -6.47 -10.12 -10.25
CA LYS A 61 -5.56 -11.18 -9.79
C LYS A 61 -4.16 -11.13 -10.40
N ASP A 62 -3.78 -9.97 -10.97
CA ASP A 62 -2.45 -9.72 -11.53
C ASP A 62 -1.39 -9.48 -10.47
N THR A 63 -1.78 -9.22 -9.21
CA THR A 63 -0.84 -8.92 -8.11
C THR A 63 -0.71 -10.16 -7.21
N ASP A 64 0.47 -10.76 -7.20
CA ASP A 64 0.77 -11.92 -6.34
C ASP A 64 1.07 -11.48 -4.90
N ARG A 65 1.74 -10.34 -4.73
CA ARG A 65 2.14 -9.81 -3.43
C ARG A 65 2.00 -8.29 -3.38
N LEU A 66 1.32 -7.80 -2.36
CA LEU A 66 1.16 -6.37 -2.10
C LEU A 66 1.78 -6.01 -0.76
N TYR A 67 2.74 -5.08 -0.78
CA TYR A 67 3.39 -4.57 0.42
C TYR A 67 2.82 -3.18 0.74
N ILE A 68 2.32 -2.99 1.95
CA ILE A 68 1.69 -1.73 2.38
C ILE A 68 2.53 -1.12 3.50
N ALA A 69 3.14 0.03 3.21
CA ALA A 69 3.75 0.89 4.21
C ALA A 69 2.69 1.88 4.72
N GLY A 70 2.26 1.72 5.97
CA GLY A 70 1.25 2.56 6.59
C GLY A 70 1.24 2.43 8.11
N CYS A 71 0.31 3.09 8.77
CA CYS A 71 0.10 2.93 10.21
C CYS A 71 -0.33 1.50 10.55
N ASP A 72 -0.04 1.09 11.78
CA ASP A 72 -0.35 -0.22 12.30
C ASP A 72 -1.84 -0.59 12.06
N LEU A 73 -2.05 -1.73 11.41
CA LEU A 73 -3.37 -2.31 11.16
C LEU A 73 -4.14 -2.55 12.46
N ARG A 74 -3.49 -2.68 13.62
CA ARG A 74 -4.13 -2.82 14.94
C ARG A 74 -4.97 -1.61 15.36
N CYS A 75 -4.81 -0.44 14.73
CA CYS A 75 -5.71 0.70 14.91
C CYS A 75 -7.07 0.53 14.21
N ARG A 76 -7.28 -0.54 13.42
CA ARG A 76 -8.61 -0.96 12.97
C ARG A 76 -8.83 -2.42 13.37
N GLY A 77 -9.95 -2.69 14.02
CA GLY A 77 -10.39 -4.06 14.22
C GLY A 77 -10.49 -4.79 12.87
N VAL A 78 -9.67 -5.85 12.75
CA VAL A 78 -9.89 -7.07 11.95
C VAL A 78 -9.20 -7.19 10.56
N ARG A 79 -8.60 -8.39 10.42
CA ARG A 79 -8.26 -9.21 9.24
C ARG A 79 -6.93 -8.95 8.53
N GLN A 80 -5.96 -9.79 8.89
CA GLN A 80 -4.95 -10.30 7.95
C GLN A 80 -5.68 -10.82 6.70
N VAL A 81 -5.37 -10.25 5.53
CA VAL A 81 -5.56 -10.95 4.26
C VAL A 81 -4.41 -11.95 4.19
N GLN A 82 -4.58 -13.09 4.87
CA GLN A 82 -3.73 -14.26 4.69
C GLN A 82 -4.17 -15.00 3.43
N ASP A 83 -3.24 -15.04 2.49
CA ASP A 83 -2.90 -16.15 1.59
C ASP A 83 -4.01 -16.80 0.77
N GLY A 84 -3.81 -16.74 -0.55
CA GLY A 84 -4.34 -17.76 -1.45
C GLY A 84 -3.85 -19.14 -1.01
N GLY A 85 -4.79 -20.07 -0.86
CA GLY A 85 -4.53 -21.46 -0.55
C GLY A 85 -5.82 -22.28 -0.61
N ALA A 86 -5.84 -23.21 -1.59
CA ALA A 86 -6.90 -24.14 -2.02
C ALA A 86 -7.95 -23.57 -2.99
#